data_AF-A0AAD4E7C0-F1
#
_entry.id   AF-A0AAD4E7C0-F1
#
_cell.length_a   1.000
_cell.length_b   1.000
_cell.length_c   1.000
_cell.angle_alpha   90.00
_cell.angle_beta   90.00
_cell.angle_gamma   90.00
#
_symmetry.space_group_name_H-M   'P 1'
#
loop_
_entity.id
_entity.type
_entity.pdbx_description
1 polymer ?
#
loop_
_entity_poly.entity_id
_entity_poly.type
_entity_poly.pdbx_seq_one_letter_code
_entity_poly.pdbx_strand_id
1 'polypeptide(L)'
;MGGRGSSIIPPLDHFADHISGNFFFIRSKVAPHDYWYFPKSSNATNAVYVSRTERTRFTISRTDSGTAGTVIIGSDKIAITLTDVNMFIHVDTATGQVILSPAPQSGLTFSALLGNFTVGATLSQSVKELLYTENGEEWELV
;
A
#
# COMPACT_ATOMS: atom_id res chain seq x y z
N MET A 1 -24.11 14.58 40.33
CA MET A 1 -22.63 14.49 40.30
C MET A 1 -22.24 13.84 38.98
N GLY A 2 -21.47 14.56 38.17
CA GLY A 2 -21.15 14.23 36.78
C GLY A 2 -20.12 13.11 36.64
N GLY A 3 -20.30 12.33 35.58
CA GLY A 3 -19.47 11.18 35.24
C GLY A 3 -18.08 11.52 34.72
N ARG A 4 -17.20 10.52 34.80
CA ARG A 4 -15.99 10.40 33.99
C ARG A 4 -15.94 8.97 33.46
N GLY A 5 -16.68 8.74 32.39
CA GLY A 5 -16.37 7.64 31.49
C GLY A 5 -15.00 7.96 30.89
N SER A 6 -14.00 7.15 31.22
CA SER A 6 -12.69 7.21 30.59
C SER A 6 -12.88 6.91 29.11
N SER A 7 -13.02 7.95 28.29
CA SER A 7 -12.94 7.83 26.85
C SER A 7 -11.50 7.45 26.53
N ILE A 8 -11.26 6.16 26.34
CA ILE A 8 -10.02 5.64 25.78
C ILE A 8 -10.06 6.06 24.31
N ILE A 9 -9.60 7.27 24.03
CA ILE A 9 -9.32 7.72 22.68
C ILE A 9 -8.01 7.02 22.29
N PRO A 10 -8.00 6.12 21.29
CA PRO A 10 -6.75 5.55 20.82
C PRO A 10 -5.84 6.67 20.30
N PRO A 11 -4.51 6.56 20.44
CA PRO A 11 -3.57 7.57 19.96
C PRO A 11 -3.85 7.92 18.50
N LEU A 12 -4.07 9.21 18.24
CA LEU A 12 -4.50 9.76 16.94
C LEU A 12 -3.37 9.90 15.91
N ASP A 13 -2.15 9.46 16.21
CA ASP A 13 -0.96 9.79 15.42
C ASP A 13 -0.83 9.04 14.08
N HIS A 14 -1.78 8.15 13.73
CA HIS A 14 -1.76 7.40 12.46
C HIS A 14 -3.04 7.53 11.61
N PHE A 15 -3.93 8.49 11.91
CA PHE A 15 -5.05 8.81 11.03
C PHE A 15 -4.71 10.04 10.19
N ALA A 16 -3.77 9.90 9.25
CA ALA A 16 -4.00 10.63 8.00
C ALA A 16 -5.34 10.10 7.48
N ASP A 17 -6.32 10.97 7.24
CA ASP A 17 -7.64 10.58 6.77
C ASP A 17 -7.50 9.89 5.41
N HIS A 18 -7.25 8.58 5.43
CA HIS A 18 -7.09 7.75 4.25
C HIS A 18 -8.49 7.47 3.72
N ILE A 19 -9.00 8.44 2.97
CA ILE A 19 -10.32 8.38 2.36
C ILE A 19 -10.27 7.35 1.22
N SER A 20 -11.11 6.33 1.33
CA SER A 20 -11.26 5.30 0.28
C SER A 20 -11.60 5.95 -1.08
N GLY A 21 -10.81 5.61 -2.10
CA GLY A 21 -10.97 6.08 -3.48
C GLY A 21 -10.07 7.25 -3.88
N ASN A 22 -9.24 7.79 -2.97
CA ASN A 22 -8.28 8.83 -3.30
C ASN A 22 -6.95 8.26 -3.86
N PHE A 23 -6.20 9.10 -4.56
CA PHE A 23 -4.90 8.76 -5.14
C PHE A 23 -3.77 9.10 -4.18
N PHE A 24 -2.85 8.14 -3.99
CA PHE A 24 -1.70 8.29 -3.11
C PHE A 24 -0.44 7.77 -3.80
N PHE A 25 0.71 8.34 -3.44
CA PHE A 25 1.97 7.61 -3.57
C PHE A 25 2.18 6.77 -2.30
N ILE A 26 2.80 5.60 -2.45
CA ILE A 26 3.16 4.75 -1.31
C ILE A 26 4.66 4.90 -1.09
N ARG A 27 5.04 5.36 0.10
CA ARG A 27 6.42 5.76 0.46
C ARG A 27 6.91 4.97 1.67
N SER A 28 8.19 4.61 1.68
CA SER A 28 8.82 3.98 2.85
C SER A 28 8.99 5.01 3.97
N LYS A 29 8.56 4.69 5.19
CA LYS A 29 8.76 5.56 6.37
C LYS A 29 10.21 5.57 6.85
N VAL A 30 10.91 4.43 6.71
CA VAL A 30 12.31 4.30 7.12
C VAL A 30 13.26 4.92 6.09
N ALA A 31 12.84 4.99 4.82
CA ALA A 31 13.58 5.65 3.75
C ALA A 31 12.64 6.54 2.90
N PRO A 32 12.37 7.81 3.28
CA PRO A 32 11.40 8.69 2.60
C PRO A 32 11.70 9.06 1.14
N HIS A 33 12.81 8.56 0.59
CA HIS A 33 13.13 8.67 -0.83
C HIS A 33 12.69 7.45 -1.63
N ASP A 34 12.35 6.34 -0.99
CA ASP A 34 11.97 5.07 -1.61
C ASP A 34 10.43 5.03 -1.77
N TYR A 35 9.95 4.92 -3.00
CA TYR A 35 8.52 4.91 -3.36
C TYR A 35 8.15 3.66 -4.15
N TRP A 36 6.90 3.22 -4.05
CA TRP A 36 6.37 2.21 -4.95
C TRP A 36 6.30 2.74 -6.37
N TYR A 37 6.77 1.92 -7.30
CA TYR A 37 6.95 2.27 -8.70
C TYR A 37 6.55 1.11 -9.60
N PHE A 38 5.75 1.41 -10.61
CA PHE A 38 5.41 0.49 -11.69
C PHE A 38 5.91 1.06 -13.03
N PRO A 39 6.86 0.40 -13.71
CA PRO A 39 7.39 0.84 -14.98
C PRO A 39 6.36 0.65 -16.10
N LYS A 40 5.94 1.75 -16.74
CA LYS A 40 4.95 1.75 -17.84
C LYS A 40 5.54 1.38 -19.22
N SER A 41 6.72 0.74 -19.26
CA SER A 41 7.41 0.41 -20.52
C SER A 41 6.78 -0.80 -21.21
N SER A 42 6.80 -0.84 -22.54
CA SER A 42 6.23 -1.93 -23.35
C SER A 42 6.86 -3.31 -23.11
N ASN A 43 8.05 -3.35 -22.50
CA ASN A 43 8.77 -4.58 -22.15
C ASN A 43 8.81 -4.83 -20.63
N ALA A 44 8.06 -4.04 -19.85
CA ALA A 44 8.02 -4.19 -18.41
C ALA A 44 7.30 -5.49 -18.01
N THR A 45 7.82 -6.16 -17.00
CA THR A 45 7.09 -7.20 -16.28
C THR A 45 5.92 -6.56 -15.53
N ASN A 46 4.93 -7.35 -15.12
CA ASN A 46 3.85 -6.86 -14.26
C ASN A 46 4.33 -6.59 -12.82
N ALA A 47 5.63 -6.62 -12.54
CA ALA A 47 6.16 -6.43 -11.20
C ALA A 47 6.14 -4.96 -10.79
N VAL A 48 5.87 -4.75 -9.51
CA VAL A 48 5.99 -3.46 -8.83
C VAL A 48 7.31 -3.45 -8.08
N TYR A 49 7.96 -2.30 -8.10
CA TYR A 49 9.29 -2.09 -7.59
C TYR A 49 9.31 -0.94 -6.59
N VAL A 50 10.46 -0.75 -5.98
CA VAL A 50 10.79 0.42 -5.17
C VAL A 50 11.75 1.29 -5.96
N SER A 51 11.46 2.59 -6.10
CA SER A 51 12.31 3.54 -6.81
C SER A 51 12.58 4.80 -6.00
N ARG A 52 13.79 5.36 -6.18
CA ARG A 52 14.19 6.65 -5.60
C ARG A 52 13.88 7.86 -6.47
N THR A 53 13.74 7.63 -7.77
CA THR A 53 13.63 8.69 -8.78
C THR A 53 12.26 8.72 -9.43
N GLU A 54 11.51 7.62 -9.33
CA GLU A 54 10.20 7.46 -9.92
C GLU A 54 9.18 7.01 -8.86
N ARG A 55 7.91 7.32 -9.09
CA ARG A 55 6.82 7.00 -8.17
C ARG A 55 5.52 6.82 -8.95
N THR A 56 4.70 5.89 -8.52
CA THR A 56 3.42 5.59 -9.16
C THR A 56 2.27 5.94 -8.21
N ARG A 57 1.21 6.55 -8.75
CA ARG A 57 -0.01 6.83 -7.99
C ARG A 57 -0.90 5.59 -7.98
N PHE A 58 -1.40 5.26 -6.80
CA PHE A 58 -2.35 4.18 -6.58
C PHE A 58 -3.61 4.70 -5.93
N THR A 59 -4.74 4.08 -6.24
CA THR A 59 -5.99 4.28 -5.50
C THR A 59 -6.09 3.22 -4.43
N ILE A 60 -6.40 3.61 -3.19
CA ILE A 60 -6.66 2.67 -2.10
C ILE A 60 -8.16 2.69 -1.84
N SER A 61 -8.81 1.53 -1.95
CA SER A 61 -10.25 1.40 -1.71
C SER A 61 -10.57 0.22 -0.83
N ARG A 62 -11.58 0.33 0.03
CA ARG A 62 -12.10 -0.82 0.77
C ARG A 62 -12.71 -1.85 -0.21
N THR A 63 -12.57 -3.14 0.11
CA THR A 63 -13.21 -4.23 -0.65
C THR A 63 -14.47 -4.75 0.01
N ASP A 64 -14.67 -4.47 1.30
CA ASP A 64 -15.93 -4.71 1.98
C ASP A 64 -16.96 -3.62 1.63
N SER A 65 -18.22 -3.86 1.98
CA SER A 65 -19.39 -3.04 1.61
C SER A 65 -19.41 -1.61 2.19
N GLY A 66 -18.26 -1.06 2.58
CA GLY A 66 -18.11 0.32 2.97
C GLY A 66 -18.21 1.26 1.76
N THR A 67 -18.99 2.32 1.90
CA THR A 67 -19.07 3.40 0.92
C THR A 67 -17.73 4.11 0.75
N ALA A 68 -17.38 4.47 -0.48
CA ALA A 68 -16.33 5.44 -0.77
C ALA A 68 -16.52 6.71 0.09
N GLY A 69 -15.44 7.35 0.54
CA GLY A 69 -15.54 8.46 1.50
C GLY A 69 -15.38 8.06 2.97
N THR A 70 -15.27 6.76 3.28
CA THR A 70 -15.04 6.28 4.65
C THR A 70 -13.54 6.23 4.97
N VAL A 71 -13.17 6.55 6.21
CA VAL A 71 -11.81 6.39 6.74
C VAL A 71 -11.43 4.91 6.74
N ILE A 72 -10.27 4.59 6.18
CA ILE A 72 -9.69 3.25 6.20
C ILE A 72 -8.87 3.06 7.47
N ILE A 73 -9.10 1.96 8.18
CA ILE A 73 -8.33 1.56 9.37
C ILE A 73 -7.56 0.25 9.12
N GLY A 74 -6.57 -0.06 9.95
CA GLY A 74 -5.65 -1.19 9.75
C GLY A 74 -6.32 -2.55 9.46
N SER A 75 -7.44 -2.85 10.11
CA SER A 75 -8.16 -4.12 9.93
C SER A 75 -9.01 -4.19 8.64
N ASP A 76 -9.23 -3.06 7.97
CA ASP A 76 -10.06 -3.03 6.78
C ASP A 76 -9.39 -3.76 5.62
N LYS A 77 -10.17 -4.54 4.89
CA LYS A 77 -9.72 -5.18 3.65
C LYS A 77 -9.71 -4.14 2.55
N ILE A 78 -8.61 -4.06 1.81
CA ILE A 78 -8.39 -3.05 0.78
C ILE A 78 -8.04 -3.68 -0.56
N ALA A 79 -8.26 -2.91 -1.61
CA ALA A 79 -7.69 -3.08 -2.93
C ALA A 79 -6.80 -1.87 -3.20
N ILE A 80 -5.61 -2.12 -3.73
CA ILE A 80 -4.69 -1.09 -4.21
C ILE A 80 -4.70 -1.18 -5.73
N THR A 81 -5.13 -0.11 -6.39
CA THR A 81 -5.42 -0.12 -7.83
C THR A 81 -4.55 0.90 -8.55
N LEU A 82 -3.96 0.49 -9.66
CA LEU A 82 -3.37 1.38 -10.64
C LEU A 82 -4.42 1.76 -11.68
N THR A 83 -5.13 2.87 -11.44
CA THR A 83 -6.34 3.26 -12.17
C THR A 83 -6.10 3.44 -13.67
N ASP A 84 -4.94 3.96 -14.08
CA ASP A 84 -4.60 4.22 -15.49
C ASP A 84 -4.69 2.96 -16.38
N VAL A 85 -4.47 1.78 -15.79
CA VAL A 85 -4.46 0.49 -16.50
C VAL A 85 -5.48 -0.49 -15.93
N ASN A 86 -6.31 -0.05 -14.98
CA ASN A 86 -7.32 -0.86 -14.29
C ASN A 86 -6.77 -2.20 -13.78
N MET A 87 -5.56 -2.18 -13.19
CA MET A 87 -4.94 -3.34 -12.57
C MET A 87 -4.76 -3.14 -11.07
N PHE A 88 -4.71 -4.24 -10.34
CA PHE A 88 -4.63 -4.27 -8.88
C PHE A 88 -3.30 -4.83 -8.42
N ILE A 89 -2.83 -4.36 -7.26
CA ILE A 89 -1.71 -4.97 -6.57
C ILE A 89 -2.11 -6.37 -6.10
N HIS A 90 -1.26 -7.33 -6.44
CA HIS A 90 -1.29 -8.72 -6.02
C HIS A 90 0.05 -9.09 -5.41
N VAL A 91 0.02 -10.11 -4.56
CA VAL A 91 1.22 -10.76 -4.05
C VAL A 91 1.31 -12.11 -4.72
N ASP A 92 2.36 -12.33 -5.52
CA ASP A 92 2.67 -13.65 -6.03
C ASP A 92 3.03 -14.57 -4.86
N THR A 93 2.23 -15.60 -4.63
CA THR A 93 2.39 -16.51 -3.49
C THR A 93 3.59 -17.44 -3.62
N ALA A 94 4.14 -17.61 -4.82
CA ALA A 94 5.32 -18.45 -5.05
C ALA A 94 6.63 -17.72 -4.72
N THR A 95 6.68 -16.41 -5.02
CA THR A 95 7.90 -15.61 -4.94
C THR A 95 7.86 -14.54 -3.83
N GLY A 96 6.67 -14.20 -3.35
CA GLY A 96 6.44 -13.03 -2.52
C GLY A 96 6.54 -11.71 -3.29
N GLN A 97 6.74 -11.73 -4.60
CA GLN A 97 6.87 -10.51 -5.39
C GLN A 97 5.55 -9.77 -5.49
N VAL A 98 5.61 -8.44 -5.39
CA VAL A 98 4.44 -7.58 -5.62
C VAL A 98 4.27 -7.37 -7.12
N ILE A 99 3.09 -7.71 -7.63
CA ILE A 99 2.77 -7.67 -9.06
C ILE A 99 1.44 -6.98 -9.32
N LEU A 100 1.15 -6.68 -10.58
CA LEU A 100 -0.15 -6.23 -11.06
C LEU A 100 -0.97 -7.39 -11.63
N SER A 101 -2.27 -7.38 -11.33
CA SER A 101 -3.24 -8.41 -11.70
C SER A 101 -4.57 -7.77 -12.12
N PRO A 102 -5.37 -8.41 -13.01
CA PRO A 102 -6.68 -7.88 -13.42
C PRO A 102 -7.77 -7.99 -12.35
N ALA A 103 -7.52 -8.67 -11.22
CA ALA A 103 -8.46 -8.83 -10.12
C ALA A 103 -7.84 -8.32 -8.81
N PRO A 104 -8.64 -7.85 -7.82
CA PRO A 104 -8.11 -7.42 -6.52
C PRO A 104 -7.53 -8.58 -5.71
N GLN A 105 -6.53 -8.30 -4.88
CA GLN A 105 -5.96 -9.30 -3.96
C GLN A 105 -6.97 -9.64 -2.88
N SER A 106 -7.25 -10.93 -2.70
CA SER A 106 -8.12 -11.37 -1.61
C SER A 106 -7.40 -11.27 -0.26
N GLY A 107 -8.06 -10.66 0.72
CA GLY A 107 -7.59 -10.65 2.11
C GLY A 107 -6.47 -9.66 2.43
N LEU A 108 -6.04 -8.82 1.48
CA LEU A 108 -5.08 -7.75 1.78
C LEU A 108 -5.73 -6.72 2.71
N THR A 109 -5.14 -6.48 3.88
CA THR A 109 -5.61 -5.48 4.84
C THR A 109 -4.78 -4.21 4.75
N PHE A 110 -5.34 -3.09 5.21
CA PHE A 110 -4.61 -1.83 5.25
C PHE A 110 -3.36 -1.90 6.14
N SER A 111 -3.42 -2.68 7.22
CA SER A 111 -2.28 -2.95 8.10
C SER A 111 -1.10 -3.62 7.41
N ALA A 112 -1.30 -4.23 6.23
CA ALA A 112 -0.20 -4.81 5.47
C ALA A 112 0.83 -3.74 5.07
N LEU A 113 0.41 -2.49 4.84
CA LEU A 113 1.34 -1.38 4.60
C LEU A 113 2.19 -1.05 5.83
N LEU A 114 1.79 -1.47 7.03
CA LEU A 114 2.49 -1.17 8.28
C LEU A 114 3.55 -2.22 8.65
N GLY A 115 3.80 -3.21 7.81
CA GLY A 115 4.83 -4.20 8.13
C GLY A 115 4.84 -5.47 7.31
N ASN A 116 4.10 -5.55 6.20
CA ASN A 116 4.13 -6.74 5.34
C ASN A 116 4.80 -6.52 3.98
N PHE A 117 5.32 -5.34 3.71
CA PHE A 117 6.07 -5.06 2.48
C PHE A 117 7.50 -4.68 2.80
N THR A 118 8.45 -5.19 2.03
CA THR A 118 9.88 -4.93 2.22
C THR A 118 10.59 -4.71 0.90
N VAL A 119 11.78 -4.13 1.01
CA VAL A 119 12.68 -3.88 -0.12
C VAL A 119 13.58 -5.11 -0.31
N GLY A 120 13.53 -5.70 -1.51
CA GLY A 120 14.34 -6.84 -1.91
C GLY A 120 15.67 -6.44 -2.57
N ALA A 121 16.10 -7.23 -3.56
CA ALA A 121 17.37 -7.02 -4.23
C ALA A 121 17.40 -5.69 -5.03
N THR A 122 18.58 -5.08 -5.11
CA THR A 122 18.81 -3.92 -5.97
C THR A 122 18.96 -4.38 -7.41
N LEU A 123 18.08 -3.92 -8.30
CA LEU A 123 18.07 -4.28 -9.72
C LEU A 123 18.84 -3.26 -10.57
N SER A 124 18.85 -2.00 -10.16
CA SER A 124 19.63 -0.91 -10.78
C SER A 124 19.99 0.15 -9.73
N GLN A 125 20.70 1.21 -10.12
CA GLN A 125 21.14 2.26 -9.19
C GLN A 125 20.00 2.88 -8.37
N SER A 126 18.79 2.93 -8.92
CA SER A 126 17.64 3.57 -8.29
C SER A 126 16.43 2.67 -8.11
N VAL A 127 16.47 1.41 -8.58
CA VAL A 127 15.33 0.49 -8.57
C VAL A 127 15.67 -0.78 -7.80
N LYS A 128 14.77 -1.18 -6.91
CA LYS A 128 14.86 -2.38 -6.07
C LYS A 128 13.55 -3.16 -6.15
N GLU A 129 13.60 -4.44 -5.80
CA GLU A 129 12.40 -5.26 -5.70
C GLU A 129 11.49 -4.80 -4.56
N LEU A 130 10.17 -4.92 -4.76
CA LEU A 130 9.18 -4.83 -3.72
C LEU A 130 8.64 -6.24 -3.44
N LEU A 131 8.75 -6.68 -2.19
CA LEU A 131 8.37 -8.02 -1.76
C LEU A 131 7.36 -7.94 -0.62
N TYR A 132 6.52 -8.96 -0.52
CA TYR A 132 5.64 -9.20 0.62
C TYR A 132 6.29 -10.20 1.58
N THR A 133 6.26 -9.91 2.88
CA THR A 133 6.86 -10.73 3.93
C THR A 133 6.10 -10.57 5.25
N GLU A 134 6.36 -11.43 6.23
CA GLU A 134 5.75 -11.33 7.56
C GLU A 134 6.34 -10.18 8.40
N ASN A 135 7.61 -9.82 8.16
CA ASN A 135 8.35 -8.79 8.92
C ASN A 135 8.99 -7.76 7.97
N GLY A 136 8.15 -6.96 7.35
CA GLY A 136 8.54 -5.90 6.43
C GLY A 136 8.79 -4.57 7.12
N GLU A 137 8.89 -3.51 6.32
CA GLU A 137 9.00 -2.14 6.78
C GLU A 137 7.65 -1.41 6.73
N GLU A 138 7.57 -0.27 7.42
CA GLU A 138 6.38 0.57 7.38
C GLU A 138 6.35 1.45 6.13
N TRP A 139 5.20 1.47 5.48
CA TRP A 139 4.86 2.29 4.33
C TRP A 139 3.71 3.23 4.67
N GLU A 140 3.74 4.42 4.10
CA GLU A 140 2.74 5.46 4.29
C GLU A 140 2.18 5.96 2.95
N LEU A 141 0.95 6.44 2.99
CA LEU A 141 0.29 7.08 1.86
C LEU A 141 0.57 8.59 1.89
N VAL A 142 1.07 9.14 0.78
CA VAL A 142 1.40 10.59 0.64
C VAL A 142 0.83 11.21 -0.63
#